data_AF-A0A0F8MNV0-F1
#
_entry.id   AF-A0A0F8MNV0-F1
#
_cell.length_a   1.000
_cell.length_b   1.000
_cell.length_c   1.000
_cell.angle_alpha   90.00
_cell.angle_beta   90.00
_cell.angle_gamma   90.00
#
_symmetry.space_group_name_H-M   'P 1'
#
loop_
_entity.id
_entity.type
_entity.pdbx_description
1 polymer ?
#
loop_
_entity_poly.entity_id
_entity_poly.type
_entity_poly.pdbx_seq_one_letter_code
_entity_poly.pdbx_strand_id
1 'polypeptide(L)'
;MEPESMDQKSQLLFAAIMTRYEDLSQDMAQMSAALNKRYVVYSNMTTLSPYTRTIHLKIVDFVNFARFHSKFYEQIEKPYRRFLRDYKAYVGEDAEKEYAKRIQKIWEIIQKAMVDQKLIELKGV
;
A
#
# COMPACT_ATOMS: atom_id res chain seq x y z
N MET A 1 25.67 -23.59 14.94
CA MET A 1 25.45 -22.66 13.83
C MET A 1 25.00 -21.36 14.45
N GLU A 2 25.85 -20.34 14.45
CA GLU A 2 25.42 -19.00 14.82
C GLU A 2 24.49 -18.46 13.73
N PRO A 3 23.44 -17.70 14.07
CA PRO A 3 22.63 -17.04 13.06
C PRO A 3 23.52 -16.08 12.27
N GLU A 4 23.56 -16.23 10.94
CA GLU A 4 24.25 -15.29 10.05
C GLU A 4 23.79 -13.87 10.40
N SER A 5 24.68 -13.07 10.97
CA SER A 5 24.36 -11.70 11.35
C SER A 5 24.03 -10.92 10.09
N MET A 6 22.76 -10.49 9.96
CA MET A 6 22.31 -9.63 8.86
C MET A 6 23.24 -8.40 8.76
N ASP A 7 23.80 -8.15 7.58
CA ASP A 7 24.68 -7.00 7.38
C ASP A 7 23.95 -5.67 7.69
N GLN A 8 24.68 -4.64 8.13
CA GLN A 8 24.11 -3.36 8.56
C GLN A 8 23.26 -2.67 7.47
N LYS A 9 23.58 -2.88 6.18
CA LYS A 9 22.83 -2.30 5.06
C LYS A 9 21.48 -3.01 4.89
N SER A 10 21.43 -4.32 5.09
CA SER A 10 20.21 -5.11 5.12
C SER A 10 19.32 -4.73 6.30
N GLN A 11 19.88 -4.43 7.47
CA GLN A 11 19.13 -3.95 8.64
C GLN A 11 18.50 -2.56 8.40
N LEU A 12 19.27 -1.64 7.80
CA LEU A 12 18.77 -0.30 7.46
C LEU A 12 17.66 -0.35 6.40
N LEU A 13 17.81 -1.20 5.38
CA LEU A 13 16.78 -1.43 4.37
C LEU A 13 15.50 -1.99 5.01
N PHE A 14 15.64 -2.99 5.88
CA PHE A 14 14.52 -3.57 6.60
C PHE A 14 13.78 -2.53 7.46
N ALA A 15 14.52 -1.76 8.26
CA ALA A 15 13.94 -0.68 9.07
C ALA A 15 13.18 0.35 8.21
N ALA A 16 13.75 0.75 7.07
CA ALA A 16 13.10 1.67 6.14
C ALA A 16 11.82 1.07 5.51
N ILE A 17 11.79 -0.23 5.23
CA ILE A 17 10.57 -0.93 4.76
C ILE A 17 9.49 -0.87 5.84
N MET A 18 9.86 -1.15 7.09
CA MET A 18 8.94 -1.15 8.24
C MET A 18 8.32 0.22 8.49
N THR A 19 9.13 1.29 8.50
CA THR A 19 8.62 2.66 8.65
C THR A 19 7.60 3.01 7.57
N ARG A 20 7.89 2.69 6.30
CA ARG A 20 6.97 2.97 5.19
C ARG A 20 5.68 2.13 5.28
N TYR A 21 5.78 0.89 5.77
CA TYR A 21 4.63 0.04 6.01
C TYR A 21 3.71 0.63 7.09
N GLU A 22 4.27 1.14 8.19
CA GLU A 22 3.51 1.76 9.28
C GLU A 22 2.77 3.02 8.81
N ASP A 23 3.48 3.94 8.13
CA ASP A 23 2.89 5.16 7.58
C ASP A 23 1.71 4.85 6.66
N LEU A 24 1.90 3.91 5.74
CA LEU A 24 0.86 3.52 4.79
C LEU A 24 -0.30 2.80 5.49
N SER A 25 -0.03 1.97 6.51
CA SER A 25 -1.07 1.33 7.32
C SER A 25 -1.99 2.36 8.00
N GLN A 26 -1.42 3.45 8.52
CA GLN A 26 -2.20 4.54 9.12
C GLN A 26 -3.09 5.25 8.09
N ASP A 27 -2.54 5.59 6.91
CA ASP A 27 -3.31 6.19 5.82
C ASP A 27 -4.48 5.29 5.37
N MET A 28 -4.23 3.98 5.30
CA MET A 28 -5.22 2.97 4.95
C MET A 28 -6.32 2.84 6.00
N ALA A 29 -5.98 2.91 7.29
CA ALA A 29 -6.96 2.95 8.37
C ALA A 29 -7.83 4.21 8.31
N GLN A 30 -7.24 5.38 8.04
CA GLN A 30 -7.97 6.64 7.87
C GLN A 30 -8.89 6.60 6.64
N MET A 31 -8.41 6.08 5.50
CA MET A 31 -9.22 5.92 4.30
C MET A 31 -10.39 4.97 4.53
N SER A 32 -10.18 3.86 5.24
CA SER A 32 -11.23 2.89 5.59
C SER A 32 -12.27 3.51 6.53
N ALA A 33 -11.83 4.32 7.51
CA ALA A 33 -12.72 5.06 8.39
C ALA A 33 -13.56 6.09 7.61
N ALA A 34 -12.99 6.77 6.61
CA ALA A 34 -13.69 7.71 5.73
C ALA A 34 -14.66 7.03 4.76
N LEU A 35 -14.34 5.82 4.28
CA LEU A 35 -15.26 4.96 3.53
C LEU A 35 -16.50 4.60 4.36
N ASN A 36 -16.30 4.29 5.65
CA ASN A 36 -17.36 3.86 6.57
C ASN A 36 -18.19 5.02 7.15
N LYS A 37 -17.59 6.19 7.34
CA LYS A 37 -18.28 7.43 7.76
C LYS A 37 -18.48 8.31 6.54
N ARG A 38 -19.65 8.20 5.87
CA ARG A 38 -20.14 9.08 4.78
C ARG A 38 -19.05 9.96 4.19
N TYR A 39 -18.37 9.47 3.15
CA TYR A 39 -17.26 10.13 2.45
C TYR A 39 -17.31 11.65 2.62
N VAL A 40 -16.41 12.18 3.47
CA VAL A 40 -16.37 13.58 3.82
C VAL A 40 -16.22 14.38 2.54
N VAL A 41 -17.22 15.23 2.31
CA VAL A 41 -17.44 16.09 1.15
C VAL A 41 -16.17 16.89 0.86
N TYR A 42 -15.41 16.48 -0.16
CA TYR A 42 -14.44 17.35 -0.84
C TYR A 42 -14.96 17.66 -2.25
N SER A 43 -15.64 18.80 -2.29
CA SER A 43 -16.06 19.66 -3.40
C SER A 43 -15.74 19.24 -4.85
N ASN A 44 -16.78 19.21 -5.69
CA ASN A 44 -16.83 19.81 -7.05
C ASN A 44 -15.58 19.75 -7.95
N MET A 45 -14.81 18.65 -7.97
CA MET A 45 -13.68 18.52 -8.88
C MET A 45 -13.77 17.24 -9.71
N THR A 46 -13.50 17.40 -10.99
CA THR A 46 -13.58 16.43 -12.10
C THR A 46 -12.48 15.35 -12.06
N THR A 47 -11.89 15.07 -10.90
CA THR A 47 -10.77 14.12 -10.73
C THR A 47 -10.74 13.57 -9.31
N LEU A 48 -10.10 12.41 -9.11
CA LEU A 48 -9.78 11.84 -7.78
C LEU A 48 -9.31 12.91 -6.78
N SER A 49 -9.78 12.83 -5.53
CA SER A 49 -9.32 13.71 -4.47
C SER A 49 -7.79 13.62 -4.30
N PRO A 50 -7.14 14.72 -3.87
CA PRO A 50 -5.71 14.72 -3.57
C PRO A 50 -5.30 13.64 -2.57
N TYR A 51 -6.18 13.29 -1.63
CA TYR A 51 -5.91 12.27 -0.62
C TYR A 51 -5.80 10.87 -1.23
N THR A 52 -6.79 10.44 -2.00
CA THR A 52 -6.79 9.14 -2.69
C THR A 52 -5.60 9.02 -3.64
N ARG A 53 -5.25 10.11 -4.34
CA ARG A 53 -4.05 10.17 -5.19
C ARG A 53 -2.75 10.02 -4.40
N THR A 54 -2.67 10.64 -3.23
CA THR A 54 -1.50 10.56 -2.35
C THR A 54 -1.28 9.12 -1.88
N ILE A 55 -2.33 8.43 -1.44
CA ILE A 55 -2.24 7.03 -1.03
C ILE A 55 -1.80 6.15 -2.20
N HIS A 56 -2.36 6.36 -3.40
CA HIS A 56 -1.90 5.65 -4.60
C HIS A 56 -0.39 5.82 -4.82
N LEU A 57 0.12 7.05 -4.78
CA LEU A 57 1.54 7.33 -4.98
C LEU A 57 2.40 6.70 -3.87
N LYS A 58 1.94 6.70 -2.62
CA LYS A 58 2.63 6.03 -1.51
C LYS A 58 2.69 4.51 -1.70
N ILE A 59 1.63 3.87 -2.20
CA ILE A 59 1.66 2.43 -2.57
C ILE A 59 2.70 2.18 -3.67
N VAL A 60 2.71 3.02 -4.71
CA VAL A 60 3.68 2.91 -5.81
C VAL A 60 5.11 3.04 -5.31
N ASP A 61 5.37 4.04 -4.46
CA ASP A 61 6.67 4.28 -3.85
C ASP A 61 7.09 3.11 -2.94
N PHE A 62 6.17 2.60 -2.11
CA PHE A 62 6.38 1.42 -1.27
C PHE A 62 6.76 0.19 -2.11
N VAL A 63 5.98 -0.14 -3.15
CA VAL A 63 6.25 -1.30 -4.00
C VAL A 63 7.56 -1.15 -4.78
N ASN A 64 7.85 0.04 -5.30
CA ASN A 64 9.11 0.31 -5.99
C ASN A 64 10.32 0.18 -5.05
N PHE A 65 10.16 0.53 -3.78
CA PHE A 65 11.18 0.34 -2.76
C PHE A 65 11.31 -1.14 -2.39
N ALA A 66 10.21 -1.85 -2.19
CA ALA A 66 10.19 -3.25 -1.79
C ALA A 66 10.53 -4.22 -2.95
N ARG A 67 10.62 -3.75 -4.21
CA ARG A 67 10.94 -4.59 -5.39
C ARG A 67 12.28 -5.31 -5.30
N PHE A 68 13.19 -4.83 -4.46
CA PHE A 68 14.48 -5.49 -4.20
C PHE A 68 14.32 -6.81 -3.44
N HIS A 69 13.14 -7.09 -2.90
CA HIS A 69 12.75 -8.39 -2.34
C HIS A 69 12.00 -9.21 -3.40
N SER A 70 12.73 -9.98 -4.20
CA SER A 70 12.20 -10.70 -5.37
C SER A 70 10.99 -11.59 -5.06
N LYS A 71 11.07 -12.43 -4.02
CA LYS A 71 9.97 -13.34 -3.62
C LYS A 71 8.69 -12.61 -3.17
N PHE A 72 8.84 -11.44 -2.55
CA PHE A 72 7.71 -10.59 -2.19
C PHE A 72 7.12 -9.96 -3.46
N TYR A 73 7.97 -9.39 -4.32
CA TYR A 73 7.54 -8.71 -5.53
C TYR A 73 6.84 -9.66 -6.51
N GLU A 74 7.32 -10.90 -6.67
CA GLU A 74 6.68 -11.93 -7.51
C GLU A 74 5.21 -12.19 -7.14
N GLN A 75 4.86 -12.12 -5.86
CA GLN A 75 3.49 -12.34 -5.39
C GLN A 75 2.57 -11.16 -5.70
N ILE A 76 3.11 -9.95 -5.66
CA ILE A 76 2.33 -8.71 -5.80
C ILE A 76 2.39 -8.10 -7.20
N GLU A 77 3.30 -8.54 -8.07
CA GLU A 77 3.57 -7.90 -9.36
C GLU A 77 2.32 -7.85 -10.25
N LYS A 78 1.65 -8.98 -10.44
CA LYS A 78 0.45 -9.06 -11.30
C LYS A 78 -0.68 -8.14 -10.81
N PRO A 79 -1.11 -8.18 -9.54
CA PRO A 79 -2.12 -7.26 -9.04
C PRO A 79 -1.64 -5.79 -9.04
N TYR A 80 -0.36 -5.53 -8.75
CA TYR A 80 0.22 -4.19 -8.81
C TYR A 80 0.23 -3.58 -10.23
N ARG A 81 0.62 -4.35 -11.25
CA ARG A 81 0.57 -3.90 -12.66
C ARG A 81 -0.85 -3.58 -13.14
N ARG A 82 -1.88 -4.23 -12.57
CA ARG A 82 -3.28 -3.87 -12.84
C ARG A 82 -3.64 -2.57 -12.13
N PHE A 83 -3.29 -2.45 -10.85
CA PHE A 83 -3.48 -1.24 -10.05
C PHE A 83 -2.88 0.03 -10.70
N LEU A 84 -1.68 -0.06 -11.27
CA LEU A 84 -1.01 1.07 -11.94
C LEU A 84 -1.76 1.62 -13.16
N ARG A 85 -2.45 0.77 -13.93
CA ARG A 85 -3.05 1.17 -15.21
C ARG A 85 -4.40 1.86 -15.05
N ASP A 86 -5.09 1.63 -13.95
CA ASP A 86 -6.51 1.92 -13.88
C ASP A 86 -6.83 3.28 -13.24
N TYR A 87 -5.89 3.94 -12.53
CA TYR A 87 -6.22 5.11 -11.70
C TYR A 87 -6.80 6.30 -12.48
N LYS A 88 -6.37 6.51 -13.73
CA LYS A 88 -6.85 7.61 -14.59
C LYS A 88 -8.28 7.42 -15.11
N ALA A 89 -8.81 6.20 -15.03
CA ALA A 89 -10.17 5.89 -15.47
C ALA A 89 -11.23 6.26 -14.42
N TYR A 90 -10.82 6.63 -13.20
CA TYR A 90 -11.74 6.96 -12.11
C TYR A 90 -11.92 8.47 -12.00
N VAL A 91 -13.04 8.96 -12.53
CA VAL A 91 -13.42 10.37 -12.52
C VAL A 91 -14.79 10.52 -11.88
N GLY A 92 -14.90 11.41 -10.90
CA GLY A 92 -16.13 11.64 -10.13
C GLY A 92 -16.22 10.81 -8.85
N GLU A 93 -17.20 11.15 -8.01
CA GLU A 93 -17.31 10.65 -6.63
C GLU A 93 -17.49 9.13 -6.54
N ASP A 94 -18.40 8.55 -7.32
CA ASP A 94 -18.66 7.11 -7.27
C ASP A 94 -17.49 6.29 -7.83
N ALA A 95 -16.81 6.83 -8.84
CA ALA A 95 -15.60 6.24 -9.38
C ALA A 95 -14.44 6.31 -8.37
N GLU A 96 -14.32 7.42 -7.63
CA GLU A 96 -13.32 7.54 -6.56
C GLU A 96 -13.56 6.54 -5.42
N LYS A 97 -14.81 6.31 -5.01
CA LYS A 97 -15.14 5.27 -4.00
C LYS A 97 -14.71 3.88 -4.48
N GLU A 98 -14.97 3.56 -5.74
CA GLU A 98 -14.54 2.30 -6.33
C GLU A 98 -13.01 2.21 -6.40
N TYR A 99 -12.34 3.32 -6.71
CA TYR A 99 -10.89 3.38 -6.71
C TYR A 99 -10.29 3.21 -5.31
N ALA A 100 -10.87 3.83 -4.28
CA ALA A 100 -10.45 3.68 -2.89
C ALA A 100 -10.59 2.23 -2.41
N LYS A 101 -11.68 1.53 -2.78
CA LYS A 101 -11.81 0.09 -2.53
C LYS A 101 -10.72 -0.73 -3.23
N ARG A 102 -10.31 -0.32 -4.44
CA ARG A 102 -9.20 -0.97 -5.15
C ARG A 102 -7.85 -0.71 -4.49
N ILE A 103 -7.61 0.50 -3.98
CA ILE A 103 -6.45 0.82 -3.13
C ILE A 103 -6.42 -0.10 -1.91
N GLN A 104 -7.56 -0.27 -1.22
CA GLN A 104 -7.68 -1.19 -0.10
C GLN A 104 -7.35 -2.64 -0.48
N LYS A 105 -7.91 -3.12 -1.58
CA LYS A 105 -7.67 -4.48 -2.05
C LYS A 105 -6.19 -4.73 -2.41
N ILE A 106 -5.52 -3.78 -3.09
CA ILE A 106 -4.09 -3.96 -3.39
C ILE A 106 -3.26 -3.92 -2.11
N TRP A 107 -3.64 -3.08 -1.14
CA TRP A 107 -2.96 -3.02 0.15
C TRP A 107 -3.06 -4.31 0.94
N GLU A 108 -4.25 -4.92 1.01
CA GLU A 108 -4.45 -6.23 1.67
C GLU A 108 -3.58 -7.33 1.04
N ILE A 109 -3.45 -7.31 -0.29
CA ILE A 109 -2.57 -8.23 -1.02
C ILE A 109 -1.09 -8.00 -0.64
N ILE A 110 -0.67 -6.74 -0.56
CA ILE A 110 0.69 -6.36 -0.15
C ILE A 110 0.97 -6.83 1.27
N GLN A 111 0.06 -6.53 2.21
CA GLN A 111 0.19 -6.93 3.61
C GLN A 111 0.31 -8.44 3.75
N LYS A 112 -0.57 -9.20 3.08
CA LYS A 112 -0.49 -10.66 3.07
C LYS A 112 0.86 -11.16 2.56
N ALA A 113 1.35 -10.62 1.44
CA ALA A 113 2.64 -11.00 0.89
C ALA A 113 3.81 -10.68 1.84
N MET A 114 3.74 -9.56 2.59
CA MET A 114 4.74 -9.24 3.61
C MET A 114 4.76 -10.25 4.76
N VAL A 115 3.58 -10.67 5.23
CA VAL A 115 3.43 -11.70 6.27
C VAL A 115 3.97 -13.04 5.80
N ASP A 116 3.57 -13.47 4.60
CA ASP A 116 3.99 -14.74 4.00
C ASP A 116 5.51 -14.79 3.80
N GLN A 117 6.15 -13.64 3.55
CA GLN A 117 7.60 -13.51 3.43
C GLN A 117 8.32 -13.21 4.75
N LYS A 118 7.59 -13.16 5.87
CA LYS A 118 8.13 -12.84 7.21
C LYS A 118 8.89 -11.51 7.24
N LEU A 119 8.47 -10.55 6.41
CA LEU A 119 9.03 -9.20 6.37
C LEU A 119 8.50 -8.32 7.51
N ILE A 120 7.35 -8.68 8.07
CA ILE A 120 6.79 -8.07 9.27
C ILE A 120 6.58 -9.16 10.31
N GLU A 121 6.98 -8.91 11.55
CA GLU A 121 6.49 -9.69 12.68
C GLU A 121 5.09 -9.16 13.03
N LEU A 122 4.05 -9.76 12.47
CA LEU A 122 2.71 -9.56 13.02
C LEU A 122 2.65 -10.28 14.37
N LYS A 123 2.98 -9.55 15.44
CA LYS A 123 2.54 -9.92 16.78
C LYS A 123 1.02 -9.74 16.83
N GLY A 124 0.29 -10.82 16.56
CA GLY A 124 -1.14 -10.98 16.85
C GLY A 124 -2.07 -9.87 16.34
N VAL A 125 -2.59 -10.06 15.14
CA VAL A 125 -3.96 -9.62 14.82
C VAL A 125 -4.90 -10.80 15.06
#